data_AF-A0A3N6MQZ3-F1
#
_entry.id   AF-A0A3N6MQZ3-F1
#
_cell.length_a   1.000
_cell.length_b   1.000
_cell.length_c   1.000
_cell.angle_alpha   90.00
_cell.angle_beta   90.00
_cell.angle_gamma   90.00
#
_symmetry.space_group_name_H-M   'P 1'
#
loop_
_entity.id
_entity.type
_entity.pdbx_description
1 polymer ?
#
loop_
_entity_poly.entity_id
_entity_poly.type
_entity_poly.pdbx_seq_one_letter_code
_entity_poly.pdbx_strand_id
1 'polypeptide(L)'
;MTDRSATATIKGYFYQFDQTIVRLLEATKHGSITVEGVEDIDLDDGDKSAFVQCKYYEGTEYNHSVIKEAVIHMLRHFHAAGCPTDQVFRYRLYGHYRGGQHKLTLPLTDEFLKEHFLTYTKDKQVHKVHEELTITDVQLAAFRALLDIDVNALSYDNQQANVLKLLESEIPDCSTGDALSFFYPVAINVVQGLAIEADEAKRKITKDQFLRAINRKEVVFSAWLREHLGREYFARMVRRRYFYFGKTKLPKAARFFVIDMADEYDVDKATRMLVRIGQFFSHKELQRTPATDRFCPYVLLRGVTTEQLIELKANLWTQGVVFNDGYPFQGAEFSPAMLTAAPTKDNLWTIKFVPGEQQLAPTIAACTGLVVEVYDFYKATPLDSTLVPKARGLHSIKSDSAYLLQEIMQA
;
A
#
# COMPACT_ATOMS: atom_id res chain seq x y z
N MET A 1 -26.45 -17.69 3.85
CA MET A 1 -25.70 -17.05 2.76
C MET A 1 -24.91 -15.92 3.38
N THR A 2 -23.62 -16.15 3.60
CA THR A 2 -22.70 -15.11 4.06
C THR A 2 -22.60 -14.05 2.98
N ASP A 3 -22.84 -12.81 3.35
CA ASP A 3 -22.74 -11.64 2.49
C ASP A 3 -21.31 -11.55 1.95
N ARG A 4 -21.08 -12.09 0.74
CA ARG A 4 -19.79 -12.02 0.04
C ARG A 4 -19.66 -10.61 -0.54
N SER A 5 -19.46 -9.63 0.32
CA SER A 5 -19.07 -8.29 -0.13
C SER A 5 -17.66 -8.36 -0.71
N ALA A 6 -17.40 -7.57 -1.77
CA ALA A 6 -16.07 -7.48 -2.38
C ALA A 6 -14.99 -7.14 -1.34
N THR A 7 -15.34 -6.35 -0.32
CA THR A 7 -14.48 -5.98 0.81
C THR A 7 -14.01 -7.17 1.63
N ALA A 8 -14.89 -8.14 1.93
CA ALA A 8 -14.51 -9.33 2.70
C ALA A 8 -13.54 -10.24 1.92
N THR A 9 -13.75 -10.37 0.61
CA THR A 9 -12.86 -11.12 -0.29
C THR A 9 -11.48 -10.45 -0.40
N ILE A 10 -11.44 -9.13 -0.61
CA ILE A 10 -10.18 -8.37 -0.65
C ILE A 10 -9.42 -8.53 0.67
N LYS A 11 -10.10 -8.39 1.82
CA LYS A 11 -9.48 -8.56 3.14
C LYS A 11 -8.95 -9.98 3.35
N GLY A 12 -9.63 -11.00 2.81
CA GLY A 12 -9.15 -12.38 2.80
C GLY A 12 -7.81 -12.55 2.06
N TYR A 13 -7.66 -11.94 0.89
CA TYR A 13 -6.38 -11.94 0.16
C TYR A 13 -5.28 -11.20 0.91
N PHE A 14 -5.56 -10.03 1.48
CA PHE A 14 -4.57 -9.33 2.30
C PHE A 14 -4.17 -10.13 3.54
N TYR A 15 -5.10 -10.86 4.16
CA TYR A 15 -4.78 -11.77 5.26
C TYR A 15 -3.80 -12.88 4.83
N GLN A 16 -4.00 -13.47 3.65
CA GLN A 16 -3.07 -14.44 3.09
C GLN A 16 -1.71 -13.82 2.76
N PHE A 17 -1.68 -12.62 2.18
CA PHE A 17 -0.45 -11.93 1.84
C PHE A 17 0.35 -11.53 3.08
N ASP A 18 -0.31 -10.99 4.10
CA ASP A 18 0.31 -10.70 5.39
C ASP A 18 0.91 -11.98 6.00
N GLN A 19 0.18 -13.11 5.95
CA GLN A 19 0.70 -14.37 6.49
C GLN A 19 1.87 -14.92 5.67
N THR A 20 1.85 -14.73 4.35
CA THR A 20 2.98 -15.05 3.46
C THR A 20 4.22 -14.26 3.88
N ILE A 21 4.05 -12.95 4.16
CA ILE A 21 5.13 -12.07 4.60
C ILE A 21 5.65 -12.53 5.97
N VAL A 22 4.77 -12.84 6.94
CA VAL A 22 5.18 -13.37 8.25
C VAL A 22 6.06 -14.61 8.07
N ARG A 23 5.61 -15.59 7.28
CA ARG A 23 6.36 -16.83 7.05
C ARG A 23 7.70 -16.58 6.37
N LEU A 24 7.77 -15.67 5.39
CA LEU A 24 9.02 -15.28 4.74
C LEU A 24 9.99 -14.63 5.74
N LEU A 25 9.50 -13.74 6.61
CA LEU A 25 10.33 -13.04 7.58
C LEU A 25 10.77 -13.94 8.73
N GLU A 26 10.00 -14.97 9.10
CA GLU A 26 10.36 -15.94 10.15
C GLU A 26 11.26 -17.09 9.65
N ALA A 27 11.33 -17.32 8.34
CA ALA A 27 12.12 -18.39 7.74
C ALA A 27 13.63 -18.21 7.95
N THR A 28 14.39 -19.29 7.75
CA THR A 28 15.85 -19.15 7.61
C THR A 28 16.20 -18.37 6.35
N LYS A 29 17.46 -17.90 6.26
CA LYS A 29 17.94 -17.11 5.12
C LYS A 29 17.65 -17.76 3.75
N HIS A 30 17.77 -19.09 3.68
CA HIS A 30 17.56 -19.87 2.47
C HIS A 30 16.18 -20.52 2.39
N GLY A 31 15.38 -20.39 3.45
CA GLY A 31 13.98 -20.78 3.44
C GLY A 31 13.23 -20.02 2.36
N SER A 32 12.27 -20.70 1.74
CA SER A 32 11.55 -20.21 0.58
C SER A 32 10.06 -20.46 0.68
N ILE A 33 9.29 -19.63 -0.02
CA ILE A 33 7.85 -19.77 -0.14
C ILE A 33 7.47 -19.82 -1.61
N THR A 34 6.62 -20.78 -1.96
CA THR A 34 5.81 -20.70 -3.18
C THR A 34 4.44 -20.13 -2.81
N VAL A 35 4.07 -19.02 -3.46
CA VAL A 35 2.76 -18.38 -3.26
C VAL A 35 1.74 -19.05 -4.19
N GLU A 36 0.56 -19.41 -3.69
CA GLU A 36 -0.48 -20.09 -4.50
C GLU A 36 0.06 -21.37 -5.17
N GLY A 37 0.64 -22.27 -4.38
CA GLY A 37 1.19 -23.56 -4.82
C GLY A 37 0.20 -24.71 -4.56
N VAL A 38 0.61 -25.70 -3.78
CA VAL A 38 -0.25 -26.77 -3.27
C VAL A 38 -1.37 -26.19 -2.41
N GLU A 39 -1.01 -25.31 -1.49
CA GLU A 39 -1.94 -24.49 -0.72
C GLU A 39 -1.62 -23.00 -0.97
N ASP A 40 -2.32 -22.11 -0.25
CA ASP A 40 -2.13 -20.67 -0.35
C ASP A 40 -0.65 -20.24 -0.17
N ILE A 41 0.10 -20.94 0.68
CA ILE A 41 1.50 -20.67 1.04
C ILE A 41 2.25 -22.00 1.25
N ASP A 42 3.24 -22.29 0.41
CA ASP A 42 4.08 -23.48 0.56
C ASP A 42 5.46 -23.08 1.09
N LEU A 43 5.68 -23.26 2.40
CA LEU A 43 6.95 -22.98 3.07
C LEU A 43 7.90 -24.18 2.94
N ASP A 44 9.08 -23.94 2.41
CA ASP A 44 10.20 -24.87 2.28
C ASP A 44 11.37 -24.32 3.10
N ASP A 45 11.52 -24.81 4.33
CA ASP A 45 12.51 -24.35 5.32
C ASP A 45 12.99 -25.50 6.23
N GLY A 46 13.33 -26.64 5.61
CA GLY A 46 13.81 -27.83 6.32
C GLY A 46 12.71 -28.48 7.16
N ASP A 47 12.96 -28.67 8.46
CA ASP A 47 12.02 -29.31 9.41
C ASP A 47 10.75 -28.49 9.68
N LYS A 48 10.74 -27.21 9.29
CA LYS A 48 9.58 -26.30 9.42
C LYS A 48 8.71 -26.24 8.18
N SER A 49 9.03 -27.04 7.15
CA SER A 49 8.32 -26.99 5.87
C SER A 49 6.84 -27.32 6.04
N ALA A 50 5.97 -26.54 5.39
CA ALA A 50 4.53 -26.69 5.52
C ALA A 50 3.76 -26.14 4.32
N PHE A 51 2.69 -26.83 3.94
CA PHE A 51 1.64 -26.33 3.08
C PHE A 51 0.58 -25.65 3.94
N VAL A 52 0.44 -24.33 3.83
CA VAL A 52 -0.41 -23.53 4.71
C VAL A 52 -1.61 -22.98 3.94
N GLN A 53 -2.80 -23.40 4.35
CA GLN A 53 -4.07 -22.82 3.89
C GLN A 53 -4.55 -21.75 4.89
N CYS A 54 -4.84 -20.55 4.40
CA CYS A 54 -5.44 -19.47 5.16
C CYS A 54 -6.97 -19.51 5.08
N LYS A 55 -7.66 -19.21 6.20
CA LYS A 55 -9.12 -19.01 6.22
C LYS A 55 -9.49 -17.82 7.10
N TYR A 56 -9.94 -16.72 6.51
CA TYR A 56 -10.30 -15.52 7.25
C TYR A 56 -11.80 -15.23 7.21
N TYR A 57 -12.48 -15.40 8.36
CA TYR A 57 -13.92 -15.18 8.49
C TYR A 57 -14.30 -14.48 9.81
N GLU A 58 -13.79 -13.27 10.01
CA GLU A 58 -13.97 -12.47 11.25
C GLU A 58 -15.43 -12.19 11.65
N GLY A 59 -16.36 -12.23 10.70
CA GLY A 59 -17.79 -11.98 10.95
C GLY A 59 -18.57 -13.22 11.38
N THR A 60 -17.97 -14.41 11.29
CA THR A 60 -18.68 -15.69 11.41
C THR A 60 -18.14 -16.56 12.52
N GLU A 61 -19.00 -17.47 12.99
CA GLU A 61 -18.63 -18.50 13.94
C GLU A 61 -18.01 -19.70 13.22
N TYR A 62 -16.93 -20.24 13.78
CA TYR A 62 -16.31 -21.48 13.34
C TYR A 62 -17.29 -22.66 13.46
N ASN A 63 -17.32 -23.46 12.40
CA ASN A 63 -17.96 -24.77 12.32
C ASN A 63 -17.07 -25.66 11.46
N HIS A 64 -16.98 -26.97 11.73
CA HIS A 64 -16.09 -27.88 10.99
C HIS A 64 -16.25 -27.82 9.47
N SER A 65 -17.46 -27.56 8.98
CA SER A 65 -17.76 -27.44 7.55
C SER A 65 -16.94 -26.36 6.84
N VAL A 66 -16.55 -25.28 7.52
CA VAL A 66 -15.85 -24.15 6.88
C VAL A 66 -14.40 -24.46 6.50
N ILE A 67 -13.82 -25.50 7.12
CA ILE A 67 -12.46 -25.98 6.84
C ILE A 67 -12.43 -27.35 6.17
N LYS A 68 -13.60 -27.98 6.02
CA LYS A 68 -13.74 -29.35 5.53
C LYS A 68 -13.09 -29.54 4.16
N GLU A 69 -13.42 -28.68 3.20
CA GLU A 69 -12.86 -28.75 1.85
C GLU A 69 -11.33 -28.65 1.87
N ALA A 70 -10.76 -27.75 2.68
CA ALA A 70 -9.31 -27.61 2.79
C ALA A 70 -8.66 -28.90 3.32
N VAL A 71 -9.20 -29.49 4.40
CA VAL A 71 -8.66 -30.75 4.94
C VAL A 71 -8.79 -31.90 3.93
N ILE A 72 -9.88 -31.95 3.16
CA ILE A 72 -10.07 -32.92 2.07
C ILE A 72 -9.02 -32.72 0.96
N HIS A 73 -8.75 -31.48 0.56
CA HIS A 73 -7.71 -31.17 -0.42
C HIS A 73 -6.33 -31.60 0.05
N MET A 74 -5.96 -31.30 1.30
CA MET A 74 -4.71 -31.75 1.93
C MET A 74 -4.59 -33.28 1.94
N LEU A 75 -5.66 -34.00 2.27
CA LEU A 75 -5.65 -35.47 2.24
C LEU A 75 -5.49 -36.01 0.81
N ARG A 76 -6.19 -35.42 -0.16
CA ARG A 76 -6.06 -35.80 -1.58
C ARG A 76 -4.65 -35.57 -2.09
N HIS A 77 -4.02 -34.47 -1.71
CA HIS A 77 -2.63 -34.20 -2.05
C HIS A 77 -1.68 -35.24 -1.43
N PHE A 78 -1.83 -35.53 -0.12
CA PHE A 78 -1.07 -36.58 0.56
C PHE A 78 -1.22 -37.95 -0.10
N HIS A 79 -2.44 -38.31 -0.50
CA HIS A 79 -2.73 -39.55 -1.20
C HIS A 79 -2.13 -39.59 -2.60
N ALA A 80 -2.26 -38.52 -3.38
CA ALA A 80 -1.68 -38.42 -4.73
C ALA A 80 -0.15 -38.53 -4.72
N ALA A 81 0.50 -38.09 -3.63
CA ALA A 81 1.93 -38.25 -3.39
C ALA A 81 2.33 -39.69 -2.98
N GLY A 82 1.38 -40.61 -2.83
CA GLY A 82 1.64 -42.01 -2.45
C GLY A 82 1.70 -42.25 -0.94
N CYS A 83 1.18 -41.33 -0.12
CA CYS A 83 1.24 -41.40 1.34
C CYS A 83 2.66 -41.62 1.91
N PRO A 84 3.64 -40.77 1.56
CA PRO A 84 5.03 -40.96 1.96
C PRO A 84 5.19 -40.95 3.48
N THR A 85 5.93 -41.93 4.01
CA THR A 85 6.19 -42.08 5.45
C THR A 85 7.27 -41.12 5.97
N ASP A 86 8.09 -40.58 5.07
CA ASP A 86 9.20 -39.67 5.31
C ASP A 86 8.87 -38.23 4.89
N GLN A 87 7.58 -37.90 4.73
CA GLN A 87 7.17 -36.56 4.37
C GLN A 87 7.62 -35.53 5.40
N VAL A 88 8.36 -34.52 4.94
CA VAL A 88 8.83 -33.41 5.76
C VAL A 88 7.77 -32.32 5.87
N PHE A 89 7.05 -32.04 4.78
CA PHE A 89 6.05 -30.97 4.73
C PHE A 89 4.83 -31.30 5.58
N ARG A 90 4.52 -30.43 6.54
CA ARG A 90 3.27 -30.51 7.31
C ARG A 90 2.13 -29.86 6.54
N TYR A 91 0.90 -30.27 6.78
CA TYR A 91 -0.29 -29.57 6.30
C TYR A 91 -0.80 -28.67 7.43
N ARG A 92 -0.94 -27.37 7.19
CA ARG A 92 -1.37 -26.42 8.20
C ARG A 92 -2.59 -25.63 7.74
N LEU A 93 -3.62 -25.63 8.56
CA LEU A 93 -4.73 -24.71 8.41
C LEU A 93 -4.58 -23.55 9.39
N TYR A 94 -4.56 -22.33 8.88
CA TYR A 94 -4.42 -21.09 9.65
C TYR A 94 -5.67 -20.23 9.49
N GLY A 95 -6.57 -20.30 10.47
CA GLY A 95 -7.92 -19.76 10.37
C GLY A 95 -8.31 -18.83 11.51
N HIS A 96 -8.95 -17.70 11.17
CA HIS A 96 -9.49 -16.74 12.12
C HIS A 96 -11.01 -16.60 11.99
N TYR A 97 -11.71 -16.65 13.13
CA TYR A 97 -13.16 -16.62 13.24
C TYR A 97 -13.59 -15.76 14.42
N ARG A 98 -14.83 -15.24 14.38
CA ARG A 98 -15.39 -14.44 15.48
C ARG A 98 -15.50 -15.21 16.80
N GLY A 99 -15.80 -16.50 16.71
CA GLY A 99 -16.15 -17.36 17.83
C GLY A 99 -16.32 -18.81 17.38
N GLY A 100 -16.68 -19.71 18.31
CA GLY A 100 -16.97 -21.13 18.01
C GLY A 100 -15.75 -22.05 18.00
N GLN A 101 -14.54 -21.54 18.23
CA GLN A 101 -13.30 -22.31 18.20
C GLN A 101 -13.29 -23.48 19.18
N HIS A 102 -14.01 -23.36 20.31
CA HIS A 102 -14.18 -24.42 21.31
C HIS A 102 -14.79 -25.72 20.75
N LYS A 103 -15.44 -25.68 19.58
CA LYS A 103 -15.97 -26.87 18.90
C LYS A 103 -14.86 -27.77 18.36
N LEU A 104 -13.67 -27.22 18.06
CA LEU A 104 -12.52 -28.03 17.66
C LEU A 104 -11.88 -28.65 18.91
N THR A 105 -11.98 -29.97 19.03
CA THR A 105 -11.29 -30.73 20.07
C THR A 105 -9.92 -31.18 19.56
N LEU A 106 -8.87 -30.90 20.33
CA LEU A 106 -7.51 -31.35 20.08
C LEU A 106 -7.00 -32.18 21.28
N PRO A 107 -6.15 -33.20 21.06
CA PRO A 107 -5.63 -33.67 19.78
C PRO A 107 -6.70 -34.34 18.91
N LEU A 108 -6.53 -34.29 17.59
CA LEU A 108 -7.46 -34.94 16.66
C LEU A 108 -7.43 -36.46 16.83
N THR A 109 -8.58 -37.11 16.71
CA THR A 109 -8.69 -38.58 16.58
C THR A 109 -9.04 -38.97 15.16
N ASP A 110 -8.80 -40.23 14.80
CA ASP A 110 -9.12 -40.73 13.46
C ASP A 110 -10.65 -40.71 13.23
N GLU A 111 -11.45 -40.99 14.25
CA GLU A 111 -12.91 -40.89 14.21
C GLU A 111 -13.36 -39.45 13.98
N PHE A 112 -12.79 -38.49 14.71
CA PHE A 112 -13.12 -37.07 14.56
C PHE A 112 -12.82 -36.59 13.13
N LEU A 113 -11.66 -36.96 12.60
CA LEU A 113 -11.23 -36.63 11.24
C LEU A 113 -12.20 -37.24 10.21
N LYS A 114 -12.50 -38.54 10.32
CA LYS A 114 -13.44 -39.26 9.44
C LYS A 114 -14.83 -38.61 9.45
N GLU A 115 -15.39 -38.33 10.63
CA GLU A 115 -16.74 -37.82 10.81
C GLU A 115 -16.87 -36.35 10.39
N HIS A 116 -16.02 -35.48 10.93
CA HIS A 116 -16.22 -34.03 10.82
C HIS A 116 -15.51 -33.39 9.64
N PHE A 117 -14.47 -34.01 9.06
CA PHE A 117 -13.67 -33.43 7.99
C PHE A 117 -13.63 -34.28 6.72
N LEU A 118 -13.68 -35.61 6.79
CA LEU A 118 -13.54 -36.47 5.59
C LEU A 118 -14.87 -37.05 5.09
N THR A 119 -15.99 -36.64 5.69
CA THR A 119 -17.34 -37.05 5.27
C THR A 119 -18.18 -35.82 4.97
N TYR A 120 -18.82 -35.75 3.81
CA TYR A 120 -19.75 -34.65 3.46
C TYR A 120 -20.95 -35.17 2.68
N THR A 121 -22.02 -34.38 2.64
CA THR A 121 -23.22 -34.71 1.86
C THR A 121 -23.32 -33.73 0.71
N LYS A 122 -23.41 -34.24 -0.51
CA LYS A 122 -23.66 -33.47 -1.73
C LYS A 122 -24.72 -34.18 -2.54
N ASP A 123 -25.71 -33.45 -3.05
CA ASP A 123 -26.80 -34.01 -3.86
C ASP A 123 -27.55 -35.19 -3.19
N LYS A 124 -27.74 -35.10 -1.86
CA LYS A 124 -28.32 -36.15 -0.99
C LYS A 124 -27.50 -37.46 -0.92
N GLN A 125 -26.30 -37.48 -1.48
CA GLN A 125 -25.36 -38.58 -1.38
C GLN A 125 -24.30 -38.29 -0.32
N VAL A 126 -24.02 -39.28 0.54
CA VAL A 126 -22.94 -39.20 1.52
C VAL A 126 -21.65 -39.64 0.86
N HIS A 127 -20.68 -38.73 0.86
CA HIS A 127 -19.31 -38.93 0.38
C HIS A 127 -18.37 -39.11 1.55
N LYS A 128 -17.62 -40.20 1.55
CA LYS A 128 -16.63 -40.51 2.57
C LYS A 128 -15.27 -40.62 1.89
N VAL A 129 -14.55 -39.50 1.87
CA VAL A 129 -13.32 -39.35 1.08
C VAL A 129 -12.26 -40.39 1.45
N HIS A 130 -12.17 -40.77 2.73
CA HIS A 130 -11.23 -41.79 3.18
C HIS A 130 -11.55 -43.19 2.61
N GLU A 131 -12.83 -43.54 2.44
CA GLU A 131 -13.25 -44.79 1.79
C GLU A 131 -13.07 -44.70 0.27
N GLU A 132 -13.44 -43.57 -0.34
CA GLU A 132 -13.29 -43.30 -1.79
C GLU A 132 -11.83 -43.38 -2.26
N LEU A 133 -10.90 -42.90 -1.44
CA LEU A 133 -9.46 -42.96 -1.67
C LEU A 133 -8.81 -44.26 -1.16
N THR A 134 -9.58 -45.17 -0.56
CA THR A 134 -9.07 -46.43 0.03
C THR A 134 -7.92 -46.22 1.04
N ILE A 135 -8.00 -45.15 1.84
CA ILE A 135 -6.98 -44.80 2.84
C ILE A 135 -7.01 -45.84 3.96
N THR A 136 -5.85 -46.46 4.21
CA THR A 136 -5.65 -47.37 5.34
C THR A 136 -5.53 -46.61 6.66
N ASP A 137 -5.81 -47.25 7.80
CA ASP A 137 -5.67 -46.60 9.11
C ASP A 137 -4.22 -46.15 9.39
N VAL A 138 -3.22 -46.86 8.86
CA VAL A 138 -1.81 -46.46 8.96
C VAL A 138 -1.54 -45.16 8.18
N GLN A 139 -2.06 -45.05 6.96
CA GLN A 139 -1.93 -43.84 6.15
C GLN A 139 -2.70 -42.67 6.76
N LEU A 140 -3.88 -42.92 7.33
CA LEU A 140 -4.66 -41.89 8.01
C LEU A 140 -3.94 -41.36 9.25
N ALA A 141 -3.36 -42.26 10.06
CA ALA A 141 -2.58 -41.87 11.23
C ALA A 141 -1.34 -41.05 10.83
N ALA A 142 -0.67 -41.42 9.73
CA ALA A 142 0.45 -40.65 9.17
C ALA A 142 0.02 -39.25 8.72
N PHE A 143 -1.08 -39.13 7.97
CA PHE A 143 -1.64 -37.84 7.58
C PHE A 143 -2.01 -36.98 8.81
N ARG A 144 -2.68 -37.58 9.80
CA ARG A 144 -3.05 -36.90 11.05
C ARG A 144 -1.83 -36.37 11.80
N ALA A 145 -0.70 -37.09 11.81
CA ALA A 145 0.54 -36.63 12.43
C ALA A 145 1.17 -35.41 11.72
N LEU A 146 0.87 -35.24 10.44
CA LEU A 146 1.32 -34.12 9.61
C LEU A 146 0.35 -32.93 9.61
N LEU A 147 -0.87 -33.10 10.12
CA LEU A 147 -1.94 -32.09 10.06
C LEU A 147 -1.98 -31.22 11.32
N ASP A 148 -1.76 -29.91 11.13
CA ASP A 148 -1.91 -28.86 12.14
C ASP A 148 -3.14 -28.00 11.81
N ILE A 149 -4.08 -27.87 12.75
CA ILE A 149 -5.25 -26.99 12.59
C ILE A 149 -5.24 -25.92 13.67
N ASP A 150 -5.08 -24.66 13.26
CA ASP A 150 -5.22 -23.50 14.11
C ASP A 150 -6.45 -22.67 13.70
N VAL A 151 -7.49 -22.71 14.52
CA VAL A 151 -8.71 -21.88 14.35
C VAL A 151 -8.71 -20.63 15.24
N ASN A 152 -7.65 -20.44 16.02
CA ASN A 152 -7.41 -19.29 16.89
C ASN A 152 -6.32 -18.38 16.34
N ALA A 153 -6.12 -18.41 15.01
CA ALA A 153 -5.15 -17.56 14.34
C ALA A 153 -5.40 -16.08 14.61
N LEU A 154 -4.37 -15.25 14.41
CA LEU A 154 -4.46 -13.81 14.65
C LEU A 154 -5.57 -13.17 13.81
N SER A 155 -6.20 -12.13 14.35
CA SER A 155 -7.05 -11.24 13.55
C SER A 155 -6.19 -10.52 12.50
N TYR A 156 -6.83 -10.00 11.46
CA TYR A 156 -6.16 -9.24 10.41
C TYR A 156 -5.31 -8.09 10.99
N ASP A 157 -5.88 -7.25 11.85
CA ASP A 157 -5.15 -6.10 12.43
C ASP A 157 -3.93 -6.54 13.27
N ASN A 158 -4.08 -7.62 14.04
CA ASN A 158 -2.98 -8.14 14.86
C ASN A 158 -1.89 -8.80 13.99
N GLN A 159 -2.28 -9.45 12.90
CA GLN A 159 -1.33 -10.02 11.95
C GLN A 159 -0.57 -8.92 11.20
N GLN A 160 -1.25 -7.88 10.73
CA GLN A 160 -0.60 -6.72 10.12
C GLN A 160 0.38 -6.05 11.11
N ALA A 161 -0.03 -5.88 12.37
CA ALA A 161 0.86 -5.36 13.40
C ALA A 161 2.08 -6.26 13.63
N ASN A 162 1.94 -7.59 13.49
CA ASN A 162 3.06 -8.53 13.54
C ASN A 162 3.99 -8.36 12.34
N VAL A 163 3.44 -8.23 11.12
CA VAL A 163 4.22 -7.96 9.90
C VAL A 163 5.08 -6.71 10.09
N LEU A 164 4.49 -5.61 10.57
CA LEU A 164 5.22 -4.36 10.79
C LEU A 164 6.39 -4.54 11.77
N LYS A 165 6.17 -5.25 12.88
CA LYS A 165 7.23 -5.56 13.86
C LYS A 165 8.35 -6.41 13.26
N LEU A 166 8.01 -7.41 12.45
CA LEU A 166 9.00 -8.27 11.80
C LEU A 166 9.81 -7.50 10.75
N LEU A 167 9.17 -6.59 10.01
CA LEU A 167 9.88 -5.70 9.09
C LEU A 167 10.87 -4.78 9.81
N GLU A 168 10.46 -4.23 10.96
CA GLU A 168 11.35 -3.42 11.81
C GLU A 168 12.56 -4.21 12.32
N SER A 169 12.40 -5.50 12.66
CA SER A 169 13.50 -6.33 13.15
C SER A 169 14.45 -6.81 12.06
N GLU A 170 13.93 -7.11 10.86
CA GLU A 170 14.72 -7.73 9.78
C GLU A 170 15.44 -6.71 8.88
N ILE A 171 14.96 -5.47 8.82
CA ILE A 171 15.51 -4.43 7.93
C ILE A 171 16.37 -3.45 8.75
N PRO A 172 17.68 -3.32 8.44
CA PRO A 172 18.55 -2.36 9.11
C PRO A 172 18.04 -0.92 8.99
N ASP A 173 18.16 -0.15 10.08
CA ASP A 173 17.73 1.26 10.17
C ASP A 173 16.24 1.50 9.84
N CYS A 174 15.41 0.46 9.94
CA CYS A 174 13.97 0.56 9.77
C CYS A 174 13.31 1.12 11.03
N SER A 175 12.75 2.32 10.94
CA SER A 175 11.85 2.84 11.97
C SER A 175 10.42 2.30 11.79
N THR A 176 9.60 2.35 12.84
CA THR A 176 8.16 2.02 12.75
C THR A 176 7.44 2.79 11.66
N GLY A 177 7.81 4.06 11.46
CA GLY A 177 7.26 4.87 10.37
C GLY A 177 7.70 4.39 8.98
N ASP A 178 8.91 3.84 8.85
CA ASP A 178 9.44 3.32 7.59
C ASP A 178 8.85 1.95 7.25
N ALA A 179 8.69 1.07 8.25
CA ALA A 179 7.99 -0.22 8.10
C ALA A 179 6.58 -0.01 7.54
N LEU A 180 5.85 0.94 8.14
CA LEU A 180 4.53 1.33 7.67
C LEU A 180 4.62 1.95 6.26
N SER A 181 5.38 3.01 6.07
CA SER A 181 5.25 3.85 4.87
C SER A 181 5.96 3.31 3.62
N PHE A 182 6.94 2.42 3.76
CA PHE A 182 7.76 1.98 2.63
C PHE A 182 7.77 0.47 2.52
N PHE A 183 8.15 -0.23 3.59
CA PHE A 183 8.46 -1.65 3.47
C PHE A 183 7.22 -2.53 3.38
N TYR A 184 6.17 -2.23 4.13
CA TYR A 184 4.92 -2.98 4.06
C TYR A 184 4.23 -2.88 2.68
N PRO A 185 4.04 -1.67 2.10
CA PRO A 185 3.58 -1.52 0.72
C PRO A 185 4.40 -2.32 -0.29
N VAL A 186 5.73 -2.26 -0.22
CA VAL A 186 6.59 -2.99 -1.16
C VAL A 186 6.44 -4.50 -0.95
N ALA A 187 6.41 -4.96 0.29
CA ALA A 187 6.22 -6.37 0.65
C ALA A 187 4.92 -6.95 0.07
N ILE A 188 3.80 -6.24 0.23
CA ILE A 188 2.53 -6.64 -0.37
C ILE A 188 2.62 -6.73 -1.89
N ASN A 189 3.22 -5.73 -2.55
CA ASN A 189 3.31 -5.75 -4.01
C ASN A 189 4.22 -6.87 -4.53
N VAL A 190 5.27 -7.23 -3.80
CA VAL A 190 6.10 -8.39 -4.14
C VAL A 190 5.29 -9.68 -4.05
N VAL A 191 4.58 -9.91 -2.95
CA VAL A 191 3.76 -11.13 -2.77
C VAL A 191 2.60 -11.17 -3.77
N GLN A 192 1.91 -10.05 -3.98
CA GLN A 192 0.85 -9.94 -4.98
C GLN A 192 1.37 -10.24 -6.38
N GLY A 193 2.55 -9.73 -6.73
CA GLY A 193 3.19 -10.00 -8.03
C GLY A 193 3.45 -11.49 -8.25
N LEU A 194 3.84 -12.22 -7.20
CA LEU A 194 3.98 -13.68 -7.24
C LEU A 194 2.61 -14.37 -7.38
N ALA A 195 1.59 -13.93 -6.64
CA ALA A 195 0.26 -14.54 -6.67
C ALA A 195 -0.43 -14.45 -8.04
N ILE A 196 -0.17 -13.39 -8.82
CA ILE A 196 -0.76 -13.20 -10.16
C ILE A 196 0.10 -13.77 -11.30
N GLU A 197 1.28 -14.31 -11.01
CA GLU A 197 2.14 -14.91 -12.02
C GLU A 197 1.51 -16.20 -12.56
N ALA A 198 1.52 -16.37 -13.88
CA ALA A 198 0.86 -17.50 -14.53
C ALA A 198 1.64 -18.80 -14.35
N ASP A 199 2.97 -18.71 -14.30
CA ASP A 199 3.87 -19.85 -14.12
C ASP A 199 4.15 -20.10 -12.63
N GLU A 200 3.65 -21.20 -12.09
CA GLU A 200 3.82 -21.59 -10.69
C GLU A 200 5.30 -21.65 -10.26
N ALA A 201 6.20 -22.07 -11.16
CA ALA A 201 7.63 -22.15 -10.87
C ALA A 201 8.26 -20.77 -10.58
N LYS A 202 7.63 -19.69 -11.07
CA LYS A 202 8.05 -18.30 -10.84
C LYS A 202 7.37 -17.66 -9.63
N ARG A 203 6.45 -18.35 -8.96
CA ARG A 203 5.82 -17.89 -7.71
C ARG A 203 6.66 -18.17 -6.46
N LYS A 204 7.86 -18.74 -6.62
CA LYS A 204 8.78 -19.08 -5.54
C LYS A 204 9.75 -17.94 -5.23
N ILE A 205 9.90 -17.61 -3.95
CA ILE A 205 10.86 -16.61 -3.48
C ILE A 205 11.53 -17.06 -2.17
N THR A 206 12.84 -16.84 -2.04
CA THR A 206 13.57 -17.06 -0.78
C THR A 206 13.47 -15.85 0.14
N LYS A 207 13.64 -16.03 1.46
CA LYS A 207 13.72 -14.92 2.42
C LYS A 207 14.76 -13.88 2.00
N ASP A 208 15.96 -14.32 1.60
CA ASP A 208 17.03 -13.43 1.18
C ASP A 208 16.66 -12.61 -0.08
N GLN A 209 16.04 -13.22 -1.09
CA GLN A 209 15.54 -12.51 -2.27
C GLN A 209 14.43 -11.52 -1.91
N PHE A 210 13.50 -11.93 -1.03
CA PHE A 210 12.41 -11.08 -0.56
C PHE A 210 12.94 -9.85 0.16
N LEU A 211 13.86 -10.01 1.12
CA LEU A 211 14.48 -8.90 1.85
C LEU A 211 15.20 -7.93 0.91
N ARG A 212 15.93 -8.44 -0.10
CA ARG A 212 16.55 -7.58 -1.13
C ARG A 212 15.50 -6.83 -1.95
N ALA A 213 14.39 -7.47 -2.29
CA ALA A 213 13.33 -6.86 -3.10
C ALA A 213 12.55 -5.78 -2.34
N ILE A 214 12.41 -5.90 -1.02
CA ILE A 214 11.67 -4.94 -0.19
C ILE A 214 12.55 -3.85 0.41
N ASN A 215 13.86 -4.06 0.57
CA ASN A 215 14.78 -3.10 1.19
C ASN A 215 15.11 -1.91 0.25
N ARG A 216 14.08 -1.19 -0.14
CA ARG A 216 14.11 0.03 -0.94
C ARG A 216 13.04 0.98 -0.41
N LYS A 217 13.42 2.22 -0.13
CA LYS A 217 12.49 3.28 0.30
C LYS A 217 11.76 3.88 -0.92
N GLU A 218 11.13 3.00 -1.69
CA GLU A 218 10.29 3.34 -2.84
C GLU A 218 8.84 3.42 -2.42
N VAL A 219 8.08 4.35 -3.02
CA VAL A 219 6.64 4.40 -2.80
C VAL A 219 5.98 3.60 -3.90
N VAL A 220 5.26 2.55 -3.52
CA VAL A 220 4.52 1.71 -4.47
C VAL A 220 3.04 2.07 -4.39
N PHE A 221 2.50 2.42 -5.55
CA PHE A 221 1.18 3.02 -5.72
C PHE A 221 0.21 2.08 -6.44
N SER A 222 0.10 0.82 -6.03
CA SER A 222 -0.90 -0.05 -6.64
C SER A 222 -2.31 0.41 -6.22
N ALA A 223 -3.22 0.49 -7.20
CA ALA A 223 -4.60 0.93 -6.95
C ALA A 223 -5.29 0.06 -5.88
N TRP A 224 -4.98 -1.23 -5.91
CA TRP A 224 -5.49 -2.21 -4.94
C TRP A 224 -4.99 -1.95 -3.51
N LEU A 225 -3.69 -1.65 -3.33
CA LEU A 225 -3.14 -1.31 -2.03
C LEU A 225 -3.72 0.00 -1.48
N ARG A 226 -3.97 0.98 -2.37
CA ARG A 226 -4.59 2.25 -1.99
C ARG A 226 -6.04 2.07 -1.54
N GLU A 227 -6.81 1.25 -2.26
CA GLU A 227 -8.19 0.93 -1.90
C GLU A 227 -8.26 0.26 -0.53
N HIS A 228 -7.34 -0.68 -0.26
CA HIS A 228 -7.32 -1.42 0.99
C HIS A 228 -6.81 -0.64 2.19
N LEU A 229 -5.68 0.08 2.04
CA LEU A 229 -5.10 0.85 3.16
C LEU A 229 -5.84 2.16 3.40
N GLY A 230 -6.66 2.59 2.46
CA GLY A 230 -7.46 3.80 2.56
C GLY A 230 -6.67 5.08 2.34
N ARG A 231 -7.43 6.18 2.21
CA ARG A 231 -6.90 7.50 1.85
C ARG A 231 -5.97 8.10 2.91
N GLU A 232 -6.29 7.94 4.20
CA GLU A 232 -5.49 8.50 5.29
C GLU A 232 -4.08 7.89 5.37
N TYR A 233 -3.99 6.57 5.22
CA TYR A 233 -2.72 5.87 5.17
C TYR A 233 -1.90 6.36 3.99
N PHE A 234 -2.54 6.48 2.82
CA PHE A 234 -1.91 6.95 1.61
C PHE A 234 -1.34 8.36 1.76
N ALA A 235 -2.12 9.29 2.32
CA ALA A 235 -1.68 10.65 2.59
C ALA A 235 -0.46 10.70 3.53
N ARG A 236 -0.47 9.90 4.60
CA ARG A 236 0.64 9.81 5.57
C ARG A 236 1.92 9.30 4.93
N MET A 237 1.81 8.28 4.08
CA MET A 237 2.94 7.72 3.32
C MET A 237 3.56 8.76 2.38
N VAL A 238 2.74 9.48 1.60
CA VAL A 238 3.22 10.54 0.70
C VAL A 238 3.87 11.68 1.50
N ARG A 239 3.26 12.10 2.63
CA ARG A 239 3.87 13.08 3.54
C ARG A 239 5.25 12.64 4.01
N ARG A 240 5.38 11.39 4.47
CA ARG A 240 6.64 10.86 4.98
C ARG A 240 7.71 10.80 3.90
N ARG A 241 7.35 10.44 2.66
CA ARG A 241 8.34 10.32 1.57
C ARG A 241 8.89 11.65 1.09
N TYR A 242 8.02 12.63 0.91
CA TYR A 242 8.32 13.84 0.14
C TYR A 242 8.38 15.11 1.01
N PHE A 243 7.68 15.12 2.13
CA PHE A 243 7.46 16.32 2.93
C PHE A 243 7.93 16.17 4.39
N TYR A 244 8.66 15.11 4.71
CA TYR A 244 9.32 14.92 6.01
C TYR A 244 10.81 15.24 5.90
N PHE A 245 11.25 16.30 6.59
CA PHE A 245 12.61 16.83 6.45
C PHE A 245 13.51 16.56 7.67
N GLY A 246 13.02 15.84 8.68
CA GLY A 246 13.76 15.54 9.91
C GLY A 246 14.17 16.77 10.74
N LYS A 247 13.67 17.96 10.39
CA LYS A 247 13.99 19.26 11.01
C LYS A 247 12.73 20.09 11.14
N THR A 248 12.69 20.98 12.13
CA THR A 248 11.55 21.88 12.39
C THR A 248 11.38 22.96 11.32
N LYS A 249 12.49 23.37 10.65
CA LYS A 249 12.45 24.36 9.58
C LYS A 249 12.32 23.66 8.23
N LEU A 250 11.28 24.03 7.48
CA LEU A 250 11.09 23.62 6.10
C LEU A 250 12.30 24.09 5.25
N PRO A 251 12.99 23.21 4.51
CA PRO A 251 14.10 23.61 3.66
C PRO A 251 13.65 24.55 2.55
N LYS A 252 14.47 25.55 2.24
CA LYS A 252 14.25 26.45 1.10
C LYS A 252 14.39 25.66 -0.20
N ALA A 253 13.32 25.62 -0.99
CA ALA A 253 13.31 25.02 -2.32
C ALA A 253 12.22 25.70 -3.17
N ALA A 254 12.39 25.67 -4.48
CA ALA A 254 11.34 26.00 -5.43
C ALA A 254 10.48 24.76 -5.65
N ARG A 255 9.38 24.66 -4.90
CA ARG A 255 8.44 23.53 -4.97
C ARG A 255 7.30 23.86 -5.92
N PHE A 256 7.16 23.08 -6.98
CA PHE A 256 6.07 23.16 -7.94
C PHE A 256 5.05 22.08 -7.61
N PHE A 257 3.81 22.48 -7.38
CA PHE A 257 2.67 21.58 -7.26
C PHE A 257 1.86 21.65 -8.55
N VAL A 258 1.95 20.59 -9.34
CA VAL A 258 1.10 20.41 -10.52
C VAL A 258 -0.08 19.56 -10.08
N ILE A 259 -1.30 20.09 -10.15
CA ILE A 259 -2.48 19.46 -9.58
C ILE A 259 -3.52 19.28 -10.69
N ASP A 260 -3.88 18.04 -10.96
CA ASP A 260 -4.97 17.69 -11.88
C ASP A 260 -6.34 17.88 -11.19
N MET A 261 -7.05 18.92 -11.62
CA MET A 261 -8.38 19.29 -11.11
C MET A 261 -9.51 18.98 -12.09
N ALA A 262 -9.23 18.25 -13.18
CA ALA A 262 -10.22 17.90 -14.18
C ALA A 262 -11.45 17.24 -13.51
N ASP A 263 -12.65 17.72 -13.85
CA ASP A 263 -13.95 17.23 -13.35
C ASP A 263 -14.18 17.32 -11.83
N GLU A 264 -13.27 17.90 -11.05
CA GLU A 264 -13.39 18.03 -9.59
C GLU A 264 -13.20 19.46 -9.07
N TYR A 265 -12.99 20.44 -9.95
CA TYR A 265 -12.81 21.83 -9.53
C TYR A 265 -14.04 22.34 -8.76
N ASP A 266 -13.77 22.77 -7.54
CA ASP A 266 -14.67 23.48 -6.64
C ASP A 266 -13.87 24.64 -6.04
N VAL A 267 -14.36 25.87 -6.24
CA VAL A 267 -13.64 27.10 -5.87
C VAL A 267 -13.33 27.15 -4.38
N ASP A 268 -14.28 26.76 -3.52
CA ASP A 268 -14.11 26.84 -2.07
C ASP A 268 -13.09 25.82 -1.56
N LYS A 269 -13.14 24.58 -2.07
CA LYS A 269 -12.14 23.54 -1.77
C LYS A 269 -10.76 23.94 -2.32
N ALA A 270 -10.70 24.46 -3.54
CA ALA A 270 -9.45 24.89 -4.17
C ALA A 270 -8.80 26.04 -3.39
N THR A 271 -9.58 27.05 -3.00
CA THR A 271 -9.11 28.16 -2.16
C THR A 271 -8.56 27.65 -0.83
N ARG A 272 -9.32 26.81 -0.09
CA ARG A 272 -8.86 26.26 1.19
C ARG A 272 -7.56 25.48 1.05
N MET A 273 -7.46 24.64 0.01
CA MET A 273 -6.24 23.87 -0.25
C MET A 273 -5.06 24.79 -0.56
N LEU A 274 -5.24 25.79 -1.44
CA LEU A 274 -4.18 26.73 -1.81
C LEU A 274 -3.72 27.57 -0.62
N VAL A 275 -4.64 28.14 0.17
CA VAL A 275 -4.30 28.86 1.41
C VAL A 275 -3.42 27.98 2.31
N ARG A 276 -3.79 26.71 2.48
CA ARG A 276 -3.03 25.76 3.30
C ARG A 276 -1.67 25.42 2.69
N ILE A 277 -1.58 25.26 1.36
CA ILE A 277 -0.31 25.09 0.64
C ILE A 277 0.60 26.29 0.91
N GLY A 278 0.07 27.51 0.79
CA GLY A 278 0.82 28.74 1.06
C GLY A 278 1.33 28.81 2.50
N GLN A 279 0.51 28.44 3.48
CA GLN A 279 0.89 28.40 4.89
C GLN A 279 1.92 27.32 5.20
N PHE A 280 1.81 26.14 4.57
CA PHE A 280 2.64 24.98 4.89
C PHE A 280 3.97 25.02 4.14
N PHE A 281 3.98 25.41 2.87
CA PHE A 281 5.14 25.33 1.98
C PHE A 281 5.86 26.66 1.73
N SER A 282 5.42 27.74 2.37
CA SER A 282 6.19 28.98 2.44
C SER A 282 7.01 29.06 3.71
N HIS A 283 7.99 29.96 3.71
CA HIS A 283 8.64 30.36 4.94
C HIS A 283 7.64 30.92 5.96
N LYS A 284 7.92 30.73 7.25
CA LYS A 284 7.19 31.39 8.33
C LYS A 284 7.73 32.81 8.50
N GLU A 285 6.90 33.82 8.22
CA GLU A 285 7.31 35.20 8.40
C GLU A 285 7.30 35.58 9.88
N LEU A 286 8.45 36.02 10.38
CA LEU A 286 8.68 36.54 11.73
C LEU A 286 9.38 37.91 11.60
N GLN A 287 9.37 38.71 12.66
CA GLN A 287 9.96 40.07 12.66
C GLN A 287 11.41 40.13 12.16
N ARG A 288 12.18 39.04 12.30
CA ARG A 288 13.59 38.96 11.92
C ARG A 288 13.88 37.98 10.78
N THR A 289 12.88 37.57 9.99
CA THR A 289 13.13 36.64 8.87
C THR A 289 14.05 37.30 7.84
N PRO A 290 15.23 36.73 7.54
CA PRO A 290 16.14 37.24 6.52
C PRO A 290 15.55 37.12 5.13
N ALA A 291 15.92 38.03 4.21
CA ALA A 291 15.51 37.92 2.80
C ALA A 291 15.94 36.60 2.16
N THR A 292 17.10 36.07 2.56
CA THR A 292 17.62 34.78 2.07
C THR A 292 16.76 33.58 2.47
N ASP A 293 15.95 33.68 3.52
CA ASP A 293 15.06 32.63 4.00
C ASP A 293 13.65 32.69 3.42
N ARG A 294 13.30 33.73 2.66
CA ARG A 294 11.98 33.86 2.06
C ARG A 294 11.84 32.97 0.82
N PHE A 295 10.79 32.17 0.82
CA PHE A 295 10.38 31.32 -0.30
C PHE A 295 8.88 31.01 -0.20
N CYS A 296 8.29 30.63 -1.33
CA CYS A 296 6.92 30.17 -1.45
C CYS A 296 6.81 29.15 -2.60
N PRO A 297 5.77 28.32 -2.59
CA PRO A 297 5.53 27.33 -3.64
C PRO A 297 4.98 27.95 -4.93
N TYR A 298 5.11 27.18 -6.00
CA TYR A 298 4.50 27.41 -7.30
C TYR A 298 3.37 26.40 -7.48
N VAL A 299 2.27 26.82 -8.11
CA VAL A 299 1.12 25.97 -8.38
C VAL A 299 0.74 26.07 -9.85
N LEU A 300 0.43 24.92 -10.45
CA LEU A 300 -0.15 24.78 -11.78
C LEU A 300 -1.39 23.90 -11.64
N LEU A 301 -2.56 24.41 -12.03
CA LEU A 301 -3.82 23.68 -11.94
C LEU A 301 -4.24 23.20 -13.33
N ARG A 302 -4.15 21.89 -13.58
CA ARG A 302 -4.58 21.29 -14.85
C ARG A 302 -6.08 21.07 -14.83
N GLY A 303 -6.73 21.19 -15.99
CA GLY A 303 -8.18 21.01 -16.12
C GLY A 303 -9.03 22.15 -15.57
N VAL A 304 -8.42 23.26 -15.14
CA VAL A 304 -9.11 24.48 -14.73
C VAL A 304 -9.18 25.45 -15.90
N THR A 305 -10.37 25.95 -16.23
CA THR A 305 -10.58 26.95 -17.29
C THR A 305 -10.04 28.32 -16.88
N THR A 306 -9.87 29.23 -17.85
CA THR A 306 -9.41 30.59 -17.57
C THR A 306 -10.38 31.33 -16.65
N GLU A 307 -11.69 31.17 -16.85
CA GLU A 307 -12.74 31.78 -16.05
C GLU A 307 -12.70 31.27 -14.60
N GLN A 308 -12.56 29.96 -14.41
CA GLN A 308 -12.42 29.34 -13.08
C GLN A 308 -11.13 29.80 -12.39
N LEU A 309 -10.01 29.92 -13.11
CA LEU A 309 -8.76 30.40 -12.52
C LEU A 309 -8.87 31.88 -12.09
N ILE A 310 -9.58 32.71 -12.85
CA ILE A 310 -9.87 34.10 -12.48
C ILE A 310 -10.73 34.14 -11.22
N GLU A 311 -11.81 33.36 -11.17
CA GLU A 311 -12.68 33.23 -10.01
C GLU A 311 -11.90 32.82 -8.75
N LEU A 312 -11.06 31.79 -8.87
CA LEU A 312 -10.21 31.30 -7.78
C LEU A 312 -9.24 32.36 -7.27
N LYS A 313 -8.54 33.05 -8.19
CA LYS A 313 -7.62 34.13 -7.83
C LYS A 313 -8.35 35.30 -7.18
N ALA A 314 -9.54 35.64 -7.64
CA ALA A 314 -10.38 36.67 -7.02
C ALA A 314 -10.80 36.27 -5.60
N ASN A 315 -11.21 35.01 -5.40
CA ASN A 315 -11.58 34.48 -4.08
C ASN A 315 -10.39 34.51 -3.10
N LEU A 316 -9.20 34.09 -3.54
CA LEU A 316 -7.95 34.20 -2.77
C LEU A 316 -7.61 35.66 -2.42
N TRP A 317 -7.74 36.57 -3.39
CA TRP A 317 -7.47 37.99 -3.19
C TRP A 317 -8.40 38.62 -2.16
N THR A 318 -9.71 38.34 -2.23
CA THR A 318 -10.70 38.82 -1.25
C THR A 318 -10.40 38.31 0.17
N GLN A 319 -9.78 37.13 0.30
CA GLN A 319 -9.32 36.59 1.58
C GLN A 319 -7.96 37.15 2.04
N GLY A 320 -7.37 38.10 1.31
CA GLY A 320 -6.09 38.72 1.63
C GLY A 320 -4.87 37.87 1.30
N VAL A 321 -5.01 36.83 0.46
CA VAL A 321 -3.88 36.02 0.04
C VAL A 321 -3.06 36.79 -1.00
N VAL A 322 -1.81 37.05 -0.67
CA VAL A 322 -0.86 37.71 -1.56
C VAL A 322 -0.17 36.66 -2.44
N PHE A 323 -0.32 36.77 -3.76
CA PHE A 323 0.24 35.86 -4.75
C PHE A 323 0.86 36.61 -5.94
N ASN A 324 1.63 35.90 -6.76
CA ASN A 324 2.20 36.39 -8.02
C ASN A 324 1.83 35.41 -9.15
N ASP A 325 1.46 35.91 -10.31
CA ASP A 325 1.10 35.09 -11.48
C ASP A 325 1.94 35.38 -12.74
N GLY A 326 2.99 36.18 -12.61
CA GLY A 326 4.05 36.33 -13.62
C GLY A 326 3.76 37.37 -14.70
N TYR A 327 2.69 38.17 -14.55
CA TYR A 327 2.34 39.23 -15.49
C TYR A 327 2.60 40.62 -14.88
N PRO A 328 3.41 41.48 -15.51
CA PRO A 328 3.69 42.83 -14.98
C PRO A 328 2.49 43.79 -15.05
N PHE A 329 1.63 43.61 -16.04
CA PHE A 329 0.44 44.44 -16.28
C PHE A 329 -0.59 43.66 -17.12
N GLN A 330 -1.81 44.17 -17.20
CA GLN A 330 -2.90 43.55 -17.96
C GLN A 330 -2.56 43.48 -19.47
N GLY A 331 -2.59 42.28 -20.03
CA GLY A 331 -2.25 42.03 -21.44
C GLY A 331 -0.76 41.87 -21.73
N ALA A 332 0.10 41.88 -20.70
CA ALA A 332 1.51 41.56 -20.86
C ALA A 332 1.73 40.08 -21.22
N GLU A 333 2.88 39.80 -21.82
CA GLU A 333 3.38 38.42 -21.93
C GLU A 333 3.80 37.87 -20.57
N PHE A 334 3.70 36.55 -20.40
CA PHE A 334 4.13 35.87 -19.19
C PHE A 334 5.65 35.95 -19.03
N SER A 335 6.12 36.36 -17.84
CA SER A 335 7.55 36.46 -17.53
C SER A 335 7.97 35.44 -16.47
N PRO A 336 8.69 34.37 -16.87
CA PRO A 336 9.30 33.43 -15.93
C PRO A 336 10.18 34.13 -14.89
N ALA A 337 10.98 35.12 -15.30
CA ALA A 337 11.87 35.85 -14.40
C ALA A 337 11.12 36.66 -13.33
N MET A 338 9.99 37.27 -13.69
CA MET A 338 9.14 37.97 -12.72
C MET A 338 8.44 37.00 -11.78
N LEU A 339 7.96 35.86 -12.29
CA LEU A 339 7.35 34.85 -11.45
C LEU A 339 8.38 34.28 -10.47
N THR A 340 9.63 34.05 -10.87
CA THR A 340 10.65 33.45 -10.00
C THR A 340 11.31 34.43 -9.01
N ALA A 341 11.02 35.73 -9.11
CA ALA A 341 11.48 36.74 -8.15
C ALA A 341 11.22 36.32 -6.69
N ALA A 342 12.20 36.50 -5.79
CA ALA A 342 12.04 36.08 -4.40
C ALA A 342 10.99 36.95 -3.67
N PRO A 343 10.18 36.37 -2.76
CA PRO A 343 9.31 37.17 -1.89
C PRO A 343 10.15 38.14 -1.05
N THR A 344 9.67 39.38 -0.92
CA THR A 344 10.31 40.42 -0.10
C THR A 344 9.45 40.72 1.12
N LYS A 345 9.97 41.51 2.06
CA LYS A 345 9.19 41.95 3.23
C LYS A 345 7.95 42.76 2.81
N ASP A 346 8.05 43.51 1.73
CA ASP A 346 6.97 44.37 1.22
C ASP A 346 6.02 43.61 0.29
N ASN A 347 6.50 42.55 -0.38
CA ASN A 347 5.72 41.68 -1.26
C ASN A 347 5.88 40.20 -0.82
N LEU A 348 5.16 39.84 0.24
CA LEU A 348 5.17 38.50 0.84
C LEU A 348 4.24 37.54 0.07
N TRP A 349 4.61 37.19 -1.16
CA TRP A 349 3.87 36.17 -1.90
C TRP A 349 3.91 34.84 -1.16
N THR A 350 2.74 34.26 -0.90
CA THR A 350 2.60 32.93 -0.28
C THR A 350 2.40 31.83 -1.30
N ILE A 351 2.03 32.17 -2.53
CA ILE A 351 1.85 31.25 -3.66
C ILE A 351 2.20 31.96 -4.96
N LYS A 352 2.67 31.19 -5.94
CA LYS A 352 2.96 31.64 -7.30
C LYS A 352 2.23 30.80 -8.34
N PHE A 353 1.50 31.40 -9.28
CA PHE A 353 0.74 30.67 -10.29
C PHE A 353 1.55 30.53 -11.58
N VAL A 354 1.80 29.28 -12.00
CA VAL A 354 2.24 28.96 -13.35
C VAL A 354 0.98 28.85 -14.23
N PRO A 355 0.87 29.62 -15.32
CA PRO A 355 -0.39 29.76 -16.05
C PRO A 355 -0.77 28.51 -16.86
N GLY A 356 0.20 27.66 -17.20
CA GLY A 356 -0.04 26.46 -18.01
C GLY A 356 1.21 25.59 -18.14
N GLU A 357 1.03 24.39 -18.68
CA GLU A 357 2.07 23.36 -18.79
C GLU A 357 3.27 23.82 -19.62
N GLN A 358 3.04 24.56 -20.71
CA GLN A 358 4.10 25.09 -21.57
C GLN A 358 5.00 26.10 -20.85
N GLN A 359 4.49 26.79 -19.84
CA GLN A 359 5.24 27.76 -19.04
C GLN A 359 6.03 27.11 -17.90
N LEU A 360 5.81 25.83 -17.60
CA LEU A 360 6.48 25.14 -16.50
C LEU A 360 7.99 25.03 -16.71
N ALA A 361 8.43 24.51 -17.87
CA ALA A 361 9.85 24.37 -18.21
C ALA A 361 10.62 25.71 -18.14
N PRO A 362 10.16 26.81 -18.78
CA PRO A 362 10.86 28.09 -18.68
C PRO A 362 10.85 28.69 -17.26
N THR A 363 9.79 28.50 -16.47
CA THR A 363 9.78 28.91 -15.05
C THR A 363 10.77 28.11 -14.20
N ILE A 364 10.88 26.81 -14.41
CA ILE A 364 11.88 25.97 -13.72
C ILE A 364 13.30 26.40 -14.09
N ALA A 365 13.55 26.72 -15.36
CA ALA A 365 14.85 27.21 -15.83
C ALA A 365 15.23 28.54 -15.16
N ALA A 366 14.25 29.43 -14.95
CA ALA A 366 14.44 30.71 -14.27
C ALA A 366 14.66 30.59 -12.74
N CYS A 367 14.49 29.41 -12.14
CA CYS A 367 14.75 29.16 -10.71
C CYS A 367 16.24 28.86 -10.46
N THR A 368 17.11 29.86 -10.65
CA THR A 368 18.56 29.71 -10.46
C THR A 368 18.96 29.68 -8.99
N GLY A 369 19.92 28.81 -8.62
CA GLY A 369 20.47 28.76 -7.25
C GLY A 369 19.55 28.13 -6.19
N LEU A 370 18.42 27.55 -6.59
CA LEU A 370 17.50 26.81 -5.72
C LEU A 370 17.42 25.35 -6.13
N VAL A 371 17.24 24.47 -5.15
CA VAL A 371 16.73 23.12 -5.40
C VAL A 371 15.32 23.26 -5.94
N VAL A 372 15.02 22.58 -7.05
CA VAL A 372 13.68 22.53 -7.65
C VAL A 372 13.13 21.13 -7.46
N GLU A 373 11.92 21.08 -6.92
CA GLU A 373 11.14 19.85 -6.74
C GLU A 373 9.78 20.06 -7.41
N VAL A 374 9.39 19.14 -8.28
CA VAL A 374 8.11 19.13 -8.98
C VAL A 374 7.31 17.96 -8.48
N TYR A 375 6.18 18.23 -7.85
CA TYR A 375 5.23 17.25 -7.35
C TYR A 375 4.00 17.27 -8.26
N ASP A 376 3.85 16.21 -9.05
CA ASP A 376 2.80 16.06 -10.05
C ASP A 376 1.70 15.14 -9.50
N PHE A 377 0.60 15.75 -9.05
CA PHE A 377 -0.60 15.08 -8.58
C PHE A 377 -1.55 14.85 -9.76
N TYR A 378 -1.49 13.67 -10.36
CA TYR A 378 -2.21 13.35 -11.59
C TYR A 378 -3.30 12.29 -11.36
N LYS A 379 -4.40 12.34 -12.13
CA LYS A 379 -5.45 11.31 -12.07
C LYS A 379 -5.21 10.19 -13.08
N ALA A 380 -5.23 10.55 -14.35
CA ALA A 380 -5.11 9.60 -15.46
C ALA A 380 -3.68 9.53 -16.00
N THR A 381 -3.15 10.68 -16.42
CA THR A 381 -1.86 10.76 -17.13
C THR A 381 -0.91 11.70 -16.39
N PRO A 382 0.30 11.24 -16.03
CA PRO A 382 1.30 12.09 -15.41
C PRO A 382 1.72 13.21 -16.36
N LEU A 383 2.28 14.27 -15.79
CA LEU A 383 2.92 15.35 -16.53
C LEU A 383 3.99 14.77 -17.47
N ASP A 384 4.05 15.30 -18.70
CA ASP A 384 5.12 14.93 -19.62
C ASP A 384 6.49 15.31 -19.03
N SER A 385 7.33 14.30 -18.83
CA SER A 385 8.69 14.46 -18.31
C SER A 385 9.56 15.40 -19.15
N THR A 386 9.24 15.65 -20.43
CA THR A 386 9.98 16.62 -21.26
C THR A 386 9.79 18.07 -20.78
N LEU A 387 8.69 18.36 -20.07
CA LEU A 387 8.40 19.67 -19.49
C LEU A 387 9.18 19.94 -18.21
N VAL A 388 9.87 18.94 -17.66
CA VAL A 388 10.70 19.06 -16.47
C VAL A 388 12.13 18.66 -16.82
N PRO A 389 13.11 19.57 -16.72
CA PRO A 389 14.50 19.24 -17.04
C PRO A 389 15.00 18.05 -16.21
N LYS A 390 15.64 17.05 -16.85
CA LYS A 390 16.07 15.78 -16.24
C LYS A 390 16.91 15.92 -14.95
N ALA A 391 17.57 17.06 -14.75
CA ALA A 391 18.37 17.35 -13.55
C ALA A 391 17.56 17.89 -12.35
N ARG A 392 16.24 18.05 -12.48
CA ARG A 392 15.34 18.52 -11.41
C ARG A 392 14.46 17.36 -10.92
N GLY A 393 14.12 17.34 -9.63
CA GLY A 393 13.35 16.24 -9.04
C GLY A 393 11.89 16.28 -9.51
N LEU A 394 11.46 15.33 -10.33
CA LEU A 394 10.04 15.10 -10.67
C LEU A 394 9.51 13.94 -9.82
N HIS A 395 8.39 14.17 -9.16
CA HIS A 395 7.71 13.22 -8.29
C HIS A 395 6.26 13.07 -8.76
N SER A 396 6.01 12.07 -9.60
CA SER A 396 4.67 11.75 -10.10
C SER A 396 3.90 10.93 -9.05
N ILE A 397 2.82 11.50 -8.55
CA ILE A 397 1.98 10.98 -7.48
C ILE A 397 0.57 10.80 -8.04
N LYS A 398 0.19 9.55 -8.33
CA LYS A 398 -1.17 9.26 -8.79
C LYS A 398 -2.16 9.59 -7.66
N SER A 399 -3.20 10.33 -7.95
CA SER A 399 -4.23 10.74 -7.00
C SER A 399 -5.62 10.50 -7.57
N ASP A 400 -6.54 10.01 -6.74
CA ASP A 400 -7.95 9.82 -7.13
C ASP A 400 -8.82 11.01 -6.67
N SER A 401 -8.18 12.10 -6.25
CA SER A 401 -8.79 13.34 -5.79
C SER A 401 -7.89 14.52 -6.12
N ALA A 402 -8.46 15.61 -6.62
CA ALA A 402 -7.73 16.86 -6.81
C ALA A 402 -7.22 17.46 -5.49
N TYR A 403 -7.75 16.99 -4.35
CA TYR A 403 -7.55 17.56 -3.01
C TYR A 403 -6.69 16.68 -2.08
N LEU A 404 -6.05 15.63 -2.60
CA LEU A 404 -5.16 14.76 -1.81
C LEU A 404 -4.05 15.54 -1.09
N LEU A 405 -3.50 16.59 -1.70
CA LEU A 405 -2.45 17.40 -1.06
C LEU A 405 -2.95 18.08 0.23
N GLN A 406 -4.25 18.38 0.34
CA GLN A 406 -4.85 18.85 1.57
C GLN A 406 -4.82 17.77 2.67
N GLU A 407 -5.14 16.53 2.33
CA GLU A 407 -5.08 15.38 3.24
C GLU A 407 -3.64 15.10 3.68
N ILE A 408 -2.68 15.20 2.76
CA ILE A 408 -1.23 15.06 3.05
C ILE A 408 -0.77 16.11 4.06
N MET A 409 -1.27 17.35 4.00
CA MET A 409 -0.94 18.39 4.98
C MET A 409 -1.69 18.23 6.32
N GLN A 410 -2.63 17.28 6.42
CA GLN A 410 -3.41 16.98 7.63
C GLN A 410 -2.91 15.72 8.36
N ALA A 411 -2.59 14.66 7.61
CA ALA A 411 -2.05 13.39 8.09
C ALA A 411 -0.66 13.55 8.69
#